data_AF-A0A6S8C8I7-F1
#
_entry.id   AF-A0A6S8C8I7-F1
#
_cell.length_a   1.000
_cell.length_b   1.000
_cell.length_c   1.000
_cell.angle_alpha   90.00
_cell.angle_beta   90.00
_cell.angle_gamma   90.00
#
_symmetry.space_group_name_H-M   'P 1'
#
loop_
_entity.id
_entity.type
_entity.pdbx_description
1 polymer ?
#
loop_
_entity_poly.entity_id
_entity_poly.type
_entity_poly.pdbx_seq_one_letter_code
_entity_poly.pdbx_strand_id
1 'polypeptide(L)'
;MIDVFLWAGVFGVANGTYLSVDYALACATMPDRGENARFLAVWGVAAFIGSTLGPFICGPALYLIGESEDSFHYRREGYAAVLLIGASFVLISALVLRCVTVA
;
A
#
# COMPACT_ATOMS: atom_id res chain seq x y z
N MET A 1 24.82 4.07 -10.81
CA MET A 1 24.08 5.33 -10.49
C MET A 1 22.96 5.55 -11.51
N ILE A 2 23.22 5.41 -12.81
CA ILE A 2 22.18 5.49 -13.86
C ILE A 2 21.07 4.44 -13.71
N ASP A 3 21.41 3.22 -13.26
CA ASP A 3 20.45 2.13 -13.06
C ASP A 3 19.38 2.48 -12.02
N VAL A 4 19.75 3.19 -10.96
CA VAL A 4 18.83 3.63 -9.90
C VAL A 4 17.83 4.63 -10.46
N PHE A 5 18.27 5.56 -11.30
CA PHE A 5 17.38 6.53 -11.95
C PHE A 5 16.43 5.87 -12.95
N LEU A 6 16.90 4.86 -13.69
CA LEU A 6 16.05 4.05 -14.56
C LEU A 6 14.94 3.33 -13.77
N TRP A 7 15.31 2.63 -12.69
CA TRP A 7 14.32 1.94 -11.84
C TRP A 7 13.36 2.90 -11.14
N ALA A 8 13.85 4.05 -10.67
CA ALA A 8 13.02 5.09 -10.08
C ALA A 8 12.03 5.68 -11.09
N GLY A 9 12.46 5.89 -12.34
CA GLY A 9 11.60 6.35 -13.43
C GLY A 9 10.49 5.34 -13.74
N VAL A 10 10.83 4.07 -13.91
CA VAL A 10 9.86 2.98 -14.13
C VAL A 10 8.88 2.88 -12.97
N PHE A 11 9.39 2.93 -11.73
CA PHE A 11 8.56 2.91 -10.52
C PHE A 11 7.60 4.10 -10.48
N GLY A 12 8.08 5.31 -10.81
CA GLY A 12 7.26 6.52 -10.84
C GLY A 12 6.13 6.44 -11.87
N VAL A 13 6.41 5.97 -13.09
CA VAL A 13 5.40 5.79 -14.15
C VAL A 13 4.38 4.73 -13.75
N ALA A 14 4.83 3.59 -13.24
CA ALA A 14 3.97 2.51 -12.81
C ALA A 14 3.05 2.94 -11.66
N ASN A 15 3.61 3.58 -10.62
CA ASN A 15 2.87 4.08 -9.47
C ASN A 15 1.86 5.17 -9.86
N GLY A 16 2.26 6.12 -10.71
CA GLY A 16 1.38 7.18 -11.19
C GLY A 16 0.21 6.64 -12.02
N THR A 17 0.48 5.65 -12.88
CA THR A 17 -0.56 4.99 -13.69
C THR A 17 -1.53 4.21 -12.80
N TYR A 18 -1.02 3.46 -11.82
CA TYR A 18 -1.81 2.72 -10.85
C TYR A 18 -2.75 3.65 -10.06
N LEU A 19 -2.21 4.72 -9.46
CA LEU A 19 -3.00 5.68 -8.68
C LEU A 19 -4.06 6.38 -9.54
N SER A 20 -3.73 6.75 -10.77
CA SER A 20 -4.67 7.45 -11.67
C SER A 20 -5.87 6.56 -12.02
N VAL A 21 -5.62 5.29 -12.33
CA VAL A 21 -6.67 4.32 -12.65
C VAL A 21 -7.53 4.00 -11.43
N ASP A 22 -6.93 3.82 -10.25
CA ASP A 22 -7.65 3.55 -9.01
C ASP A 22 -8.57 4.72 -8.64
N TYR A 23 -8.09 5.96 -8.76
CA TYR A 23 -8.91 7.15 -8.51
C TYR A 23 -10.05 7.32 -9.51
N ALA A 24 -9.81 7.03 -10.80
CA ALA A 24 -10.84 7.06 -11.83
C ALA A 24 -11.92 6.00 -11.59
N LEU A 25 -11.51 4.78 -11.20
CA LEU A 25 -12.43 3.69 -10.89
C LEU A 25 -13.28 4.02 -9.65
N ALA A 26 -12.66 4.54 -8.59
CA ALA A 26 -13.37 4.97 -7.39
C ALA A 26 -14.47 5.98 -7.73
N CYS A 27 -14.16 7.03 -8.48
CA CYS A 27 -15.14 8.02 -8.96
C CYS A 27 -16.25 7.41 -9.83
N ALA A 28 -15.93 6.42 -10.66
CA ALA A 28 -16.90 5.76 -11.54
C ALA A 28 -17.88 4.86 -10.78
N THR A 29 -17.46 4.29 -9.65
CA THR A 29 -18.26 3.37 -8.83
C THR A 29 -19.10 4.04 -7.74
N MET A 30 -19.05 5.37 -7.60
CA MET A 30 -19.80 6.08 -6.57
C MET A 30 -21.32 6.03 -6.84
N PRO A 31 -22.14 5.77 -5.82
CA PRO A 31 -23.58 5.54 -5.99
C PRO A 31 -24.40 6.80 -6.27
N ASP A 32 -24.00 7.97 -5.73
CA ASP A 32 -24.68 9.24 -5.96
C ASP A 32 -23.70 10.37 -6.32
N ARG A 33 -23.92 10.97 -7.50
CA ARG A 33 -23.11 12.08 -8.02
C ARG A 33 -23.22 13.35 -7.19
N GLY A 34 -24.35 13.54 -6.49
CA GLY A 34 -24.56 14.68 -5.59
C GLY A 34 -23.68 14.62 -4.33
N GLU A 35 -23.27 13.41 -3.91
CA GLU A 35 -22.46 13.17 -2.72
C GLU A 35 -21.03 12.69 -3.03
N ASN A 36 -20.57 12.78 -4.28
CA ASN A 36 -19.23 12.34 -4.70
C ASN A 36 -18.10 12.88 -3.82
N ALA A 37 -18.17 14.15 -3.42
CA ALA A 37 -17.17 14.76 -2.55
C ALA A 37 -17.10 14.09 -1.17
N ARG A 38 -18.25 13.67 -0.62
CA ARG A 38 -18.34 12.96 0.66
C ARG A 38 -17.78 11.54 0.54
N PHE A 39 -18.11 10.83 -0.54
CA PHE A 39 -17.55 9.49 -0.78
C PHE A 39 -16.04 9.53 -1.04
N LEU A 40 -15.55 10.53 -1.78
CA LEU A 40 -14.11 10.77 -1.95
C LEU A 40 -13.41 11.09 -0.63
N ALA A 41 -14.06 11.84 0.26
CA ALA A 41 -13.51 12.10 1.59
C ALA A 41 -13.36 10.81 2.40
N VAL A 42 -14.37 9.93 2.40
CA VAL A 42 -14.31 8.62 3.07
C VAL A 42 -13.23 7.73 2.44
N TRP A 43 -13.15 7.68 1.11
CA TRP A 43 -12.10 6.97 0.38
C TRP A 43 -10.70 7.44 0.77
N GLY A 44 -10.50 8.75 0.85
CA GLY A 44 -9.21 9.35 1.28
C GLY A 44 -8.85 9.02 2.73
N VAL A 45 -9.82 9.06 3.65
CA VAL A 45 -9.59 8.65 5.05
C VAL A 45 -9.22 7.17 5.15
N ALA A 46 -9.88 6.29 4.38
CA ALA A 46 -9.55 4.88 4.33
C ALA A 46 -8.12 4.64 3.81
N ALA A 47 -7.72 5.34 2.75
CA ALA A 47 -6.36 5.28 2.21
C ALA A 47 -5.31 5.77 3.23
N PHE A 48 -5.61 6.85 3.96
CA PHE A 48 -4.74 7.37 5.01
C PHE A 48 -4.54 6.37 6.16
N ILE A 49 -5.60 5.72 6.61
CA ILE A 49 -5.53 4.67 7.64
C ILE A 49 -4.61 3.54 7.19
N GLY A 50 -4.75 3.06 5.95
CA GLY A 50 -3.86 2.05 5.39
C GLY A 50 -2.40 2.50 5.38
N SER A 51 -2.14 3.73 4.93
CA SER A 51 -0.78 4.30 4.89
C SER A 51 -0.15 4.52 6.27
N THR A 52 -0.97 4.72 7.31
CA THR A 52 -0.51 4.89 8.70
C THR A 52 -0.25 3.53 9.36
N LEU A 53 -1.12 2.55 9.11
CA LEU A 53 -0.98 1.19 9.64
C LEU A 53 0.25 0.48 9.07
N GLY A 54 0.63 0.75 7.82
CA GLY A 54 1.80 0.17 7.17
C GLY A 54 3.07 0.32 8.01
N PRO A 55 3.59 1.55 8.24
CA PRO A 55 4.76 1.79 9.06
C PRO A 55 4.56 1.39 10.53
N PHE A 56 3.34 1.53 11.06
CA PHE A 56 3.03 1.14 12.44
C PHE A 56 3.23 -0.36 12.68
N ILE A 57 2.89 -1.21 11.70
CA ILE A 57 3.07 -2.66 11.80
C ILE A 57 4.46 -3.07 11.33
N CYS A 58 4.92 -2.53 10.19
CA CYS A 58 6.17 -2.92 9.58
C CYS A 58 7.40 -2.40 10.33
N GLY A 59 7.30 -1.25 11.00
CA GLY A 59 8.40 -0.67 11.78
C GLY A 59 8.86 -1.58 12.93
N PRO A 60 7.96 -1.97 13.86
CA PRO A 60 8.28 -2.93 14.91
C PRO A 60 8.67 -4.30 14.36
N ALA A 61 8.01 -4.78 13.30
CA ALA A 61 8.36 -6.06 12.69
C ALA A 61 9.79 -6.04 12.12
N LEU A 62 10.21 -4.94 11.50
CA LEU A 62 11.56 -4.76 11.00
C LEU A 62 12.58 -4.68 12.15
N TYR A 63 12.25 -3.97 13.23
CA TYR A 63 13.12 -3.84 14.40
C TYR A 63 13.34 -5.19 15.10
N LEU A 64 12.27 -5.95 15.36
CA LEU A 64 12.34 -7.20 16.12
C LEU A 64 13.00 -8.36 15.37
N ILE A 65 12.87 -8.40 14.03
CA ILE A 65 13.36 -9.51 13.20
C ILE A 65 14.67 -9.14 12.49
N GLY A 66 14.88 -7.85 12.23
CA GLY A 66 16.00 -7.34 11.44
C GLY A 66 17.17 -6.80 12.26
N GLU A 67 17.14 -6.88 13.59
CA GLU A 67 18.20 -6.39 14.47
C GLU A 67 19.57 -6.95 14.02
N SER A 68 20.54 -6.06 13.85
CA SER A 68 21.90 -6.37 13.40
C SER A 68 22.90 -5.61 14.25
N GLU A 69 24.12 -6.13 14.38
CA GLU A 69 25.21 -5.46 15.13
C GLU A 69 25.63 -4.13 14.49
N ASP A 70 25.29 -3.92 13.22
CA ASP A 70 25.59 -2.71 12.46
C ASP A 70 24.38 -1.75 12.51
N SER A 71 24.47 -0.68 13.31
CA SER A 71 23.35 0.24 13.60
C SER A 71 22.74 0.92 12.37
N PHE A 72 23.42 0.90 11.23
CA PHE A 72 22.96 1.55 10.01
C PHE A 72 22.15 0.64 9.09
N HIS A 73 22.24 -0.69 9.24
CA HIS A 73 21.73 -1.64 8.24
C HIS A 73 20.94 -2.77 8.92
N TYR A 74 19.67 -2.92 8.57
CA TYR A 74 18.88 -4.07 8.99
C TYR A 74 19.27 -5.33 8.22
N ARG A 75 19.22 -6.48 8.89
CA ARG A 75 19.49 -7.77 8.27
C ARG A 75 18.44 -8.07 7.19
N ARG A 76 18.86 -8.76 6.12
CA ARG A 76 18.00 -9.10 4.96
C ARG A 76 16.71 -9.84 5.36
N GLU A 77 16.76 -10.58 6.47
CA GLU A 77 15.62 -11.30 7.06
C GLU A 77 14.49 -10.36 7.50
N GLY A 78 14.81 -9.20 8.08
CA GLY A 78 13.81 -8.20 8.47
C GLY A 78 13.08 -7.61 7.25
N TYR A 79 13.81 -7.31 6.17
CA TYR A 79 13.20 -6.86 4.91
C TYR A 79 12.32 -7.93 4.29
N ALA A 80 12.75 -9.20 4.29
CA ALA A 80 11.93 -10.30 3.81
C ALA A 80 10.65 -10.46 4.63
N ALA A 81 10.72 -10.34 5.96
CA ALA A 81 9.56 -10.41 6.84
C ALA A 81 8.54 -9.29 6.55
N VAL A 82 9.00 -8.04 6.41
CA VAL A 82 8.13 -6.90 6.06
C VAL A 82 7.44 -7.11 4.71
N LEU A 83 8.17 -7.60 3.70
CA LEU A 83 7.60 -7.88 2.38
C LEU A 83 6.56 -9.02 2.42
N LEU A 84 6.79 -10.06 3.22
CA LEU A 84 5.83 -11.15 3.41
C LEU A 84 4.56 -10.69 4.15
N ILE A 85 4.71 -9.82 5.16
CA ILE A 85 3.58 -9.19 5.83
C ILE A 85 2.79 -8.35 4.82
N GLY A 86 3.45 -7.54 4.00
CA GLY A 86 2.79 -6.78 2.93
C GLY A 86 2.02 -7.69 1.95
N ALA A 87 2.63 -8.79 1.52
CA ALA A 87 2.00 -9.75 0.62
C ALA A 87 0.75 -10.40 1.24
N SER A 88 0.77 -10.75 2.53
CA SER A 88 -0.39 -11.33 3.19
C SER A 88 -1.54 -10.33 3.32
N PHE A 89 -1.26 -9.04 3.58
CA PHE A 89 -2.28 -7.98 3.57
C PHE A 89 -2.95 -7.81 2.21
N VAL A 90 -2.19 -7.90 1.11
CA VAL A 90 -2.75 -7.86 -0.25
C VAL A 90 -3.69 -9.04 -0.49
N LEU A 91 -3.31 -10.25 -0.06
CA LEU A 91 -4.16 -11.44 -0.17
C LEU A 91 -5.43 -11.32 0.66
N ILE A 92 -5.33 -10.84 1.90
CA ILE A 92 -6.49 -10.60 2.77
C ILE A 92 -7.42 -9.56 2.15
N SER A 93 -6.87 -8.45 1.62
CA SER A 93 -7.66 -7.43 0.91
C SER A 93 -8.42 -8.02 -0.28
N ALA A 94 -7.75 -8.85 -1.10
CA ALA A 94 -8.40 -9.53 -2.22
C ALA A 94 -9.53 -10.47 -1.77
N LEU A 95 -9.34 -11.19 -0.65
CA LEU A 95 -10.38 -12.07 -0.09
C LEU A 95 -11.58 -11.28 0.45
N VAL A 96 -11.34 -10.17 1.15
CA VAL A 96 -12.40 -9.29 1.67
C VAL A 96 -13.22 -8.71 0.52
N LEU A 97 -12.54 -8.22 -0.53
CA LEU A 97 -13.22 -7.70 -1.72
C LEU A 97 -14.07 -8.77 -2.42
N ARG A 98 -13.58 -10.01 -2.50
CA ARG A 98 -14.33 -11.15 -3.04
C ARG A 98 -15.61 -11.43 -2.24
N CYS A 99 -15.58 -11.31 -0.91
CA CYS A 99 -16.78 -11.49 -0.09
C CYS A 99 -17.83 -10.41 -0.35
N VAL A 100 -17.42 -9.16 -0.59
CA VAL A 100 -18.35 -8.05 -0.87
C VAL A 100 -19.03 -8.20 -2.23
N THR A 101 -18.38 -8.79 -3.23
CA THR A 101 -18.99 -8.96 -4.57
C THR A 101 -20.01 -10.09 -4.65
N VAL A 102 -20.08 -10.95 -3.61
CA VAL A 102 -20.95 -12.15 -3.58
C VAL A 102 -22.22 -11.92 -2.73
N ALA A 103 -22.30 -10.80 -2.00
CA ALA A 103 -23.48 -10.39 -1.22
C ALA A 103 -24.31 -9.36 -1.99
#